data_AF-A0AAD9BS88-F1
#
_entry.id   AF-A0AAD9BS88-F1
#
_cell.length_a   1.000
_cell.length_b   1.000
_cell.length_c   1.000
_cell.angle_alpha   90.00
_cell.angle_beta   90.00
_cell.angle_gamma   90.00
#
_symmetry.space_group_name_H-M   'P 1'
#
loop_
_entity.id
_entity.type
_entity.pdbx_description
1 polymer ?
#
loop_
_entity_poly.entity_id
_entity_poly.type
_entity_poly.pdbx_seq_one_letter_code
_entity_poly.pdbx_strand_id
1 'polypeptide(L)'
;MRKKAHRRINANNSEYDRYYMINYLELGKTWEEVQSEDDREMVDDGDDDWSDWQSHPVSAVCLFCDHQSETMEQIYTHMKEAHGFDLHKLRTELNLRFYDQVKLVNFLRRQLHQSRCYGCQETFSCRQEVLRHLKEAGHVMQLPHKYYFPTYENDALLCTLSDGDEDERNVSEDVPVISEDVSNLRALKQNSVLKSLLKSRGSCR
;
A
#
# COMPACT_ATOMS: atom_id res chain seq x y z
N MET A 1 26.83 29.93 12.95
CA MET A 1 25.89 29.35 11.97
C MET A 1 25.38 30.45 11.05
N ARG A 2 25.64 30.38 9.74
CA ARG A 2 25.18 31.37 8.75
C ARG A 2 23.76 31.01 8.34
N LYS A 3 22.77 31.84 8.67
CA LYS A 3 21.38 31.63 8.24
C LYS A 3 21.36 31.68 6.71
N LYS A 4 21.04 30.55 6.06
CA LYS A 4 20.86 30.50 4.60
C LYS A 4 19.62 31.33 4.28
N ALA A 5 19.81 32.41 3.52
CA ALA A 5 18.69 33.22 3.05
C ALA A 5 17.79 32.37 2.15
N HIS A 6 16.49 32.38 2.40
CA HIS A 6 15.50 31.77 1.52
C HIS A 6 15.57 32.48 0.16
N ARG A 7 16.03 31.77 -0.88
CA ARG A 7 16.01 32.29 -2.25
C ARG A 7 14.59 32.11 -2.77
N ARG A 8 13.89 33.23 -2.97
CA ARG A 8 12.62 33.23 -3.70
C ARG A 8 12.92 33.43 -5.18
N ILE A 9 12.17 32.73 -6.02
CA ILE A 9 12.16 33.00 -7.46
C ILE A 9 11.60 34.42 -7.61
N ASN A 10 12.19 35.21 -8.51
CA ASN A 10 11.70 36.56 -8.78
C ASN A 10 10.30 36.44 -9.39
N ALA A 11 9.28 36.96 -8.70
CA ALA A 11 7.89 36.90 -9.14
C ALA A 11 7.68 37.56 -10.50
N ASN A 12 8.45 38.61 -10.81
CA ASN A 12 8.31 39.36 -12.07
C ASN A 12 9.01 38.67 -13.27
N ASN A 13 9.54 37.45 -13.11
CA ASN A 13 10.17 36.72 -14.21
C ASN A 13 9.16 35.77 -14.89
N SER A 14 8.63 36.22 -16.03
CA SER A 14 7.63 35.48 -16.80
C SER A 14 8.12 34.16 -17.42
N GLU A 15 9.44 33.91 -17.46
CA GLU A 15 9.96 32.58 -17.85
C GLU A 15 9.47 31.47 -16.91
N TYR A 16 9.19 31.83 -15.65
CA TYR A 16 8.73 30.89 -14.63
C TYR A 16 7.21 30.73 -14.56
N ASP A 17 6.44 31.58 -15.25
CA ASP A 17 4.96 31.55 -15.25
C ASP A 17 4.43 30.15 -15.59
N ARG A 18 5.06 29.45 -16.55
CA ARG A 18 4.68 28.07 -16.93
C ARG A 18 4.73 27.04 -15.79
N TYR A 19 5.39 27.34 -14.67
CA TYR A 19 5.51 26.46 -13.51
C TYR A 19 4.57 26.84 -12.36
N TYR A 20 3.90 27.99 -12.44
CA TYR A 20 2.88 28.34 -11.46
C TYR A 20 1.61 27.55 -11.77
N MET A 21 1.23 26.66 -10.86
CA MET A 21 0.01 25.85 -10.96
C MET A 21 -1.24 26.72 -11.12
N ILE A 22 -1.21 27.93 -10.55
CA ILE A 22 -2.28 28.94 -10.61
C ILE A 22 -2.64 29.32 -12.06
N ASN A 23 -1.66 29.39 -12.98
CA ASN A 23 -1.89 29.68 -14.39
C ASN A 23 -2.70 28.60 -15.14
N TYR A 24 -2.86 27.43 -14.54
CA TYR A 24 -3.62 26.31 -15.11
C TYR A 24 -4.98 26.12 -14.43
N LEU A 25 -5.30 26.92 -13.41
CA LEU A 25 -6.63 26.96 -12.81
C LEU A 25 -7.62 27.61 -13.78
N GLU A 26 -7.21 28.71 -14.42
CA GLU A 26 -8.05 29.47 -15.34
C GLU A 26 -7.33 29.78 -16.66
N LEU A 27 -7.71 29.04 -17.72
CA LEU A 27 -7.12 29.18 -19.05
C LEU A 27 -7.33 30.59 -19.60
N GLY A 28 -6.24 31.33 -19.76
CA GLY A 28 -6.23 32.68 -20.33
C GLY A 28 -6.02 33.80 -19.31
N LYS A 29 -5.93 33.48 -18.01
CA LYS A 29 -5.50 34.42 -16.96
C LYS A 29 -4.06 34.15 -16.56
N THR A 30 -3.35 35.22 -16.20
CA THR A 30 -2.02 35.14 -15.58
C THR A 30 -2.14 34.95 -14.07
N TRP A 31 -1.08 34.48 -13.42
CA TRP A 31 -1.09 34.19 -11.99
C TRP A 31 -1.26 35.47 -11.17
N GLU A 32 -0.83 36.62 -11.70
CA GLU A 32 -1.05 37.94 -11.10
C GLU A 32 -2.55 38.30 -11.10
N GLU A 33 -3.25 37.99 -12.20
CA GLU A 33 -4.69 38.23 -12.33
C GLU A 33 -5.48 37.29 -11.41
N VAL A 34 -5.19 35.98 -11.44
CA VAL A 34 -5.86 34.98 -10.58
C VAL A 34 -5.59 35.26 -9.10
N GLN A 35 -4.38 35.69 -8.73
CA GLN A 35 -4.09 36.04 -7.33
C GLN A 35 -4.74 37.36 -6.88
N SER A 36 -5.03 38.26 -7.82
CA SER A 36 -5.69 39.54 -7.54
C SER A 36 -7.21 39.42 -7.40
N GLU A 37 -7.76 38.28 -7.81
CA GLU A 37 -9.18 37.97 -7.63
C GLU A 37 -9.47 37.70 -6.16
N ASP A 38 -10.54 38.32 -5.65
CA ASP A 38 -10.95 38.16 -4.26
C ASP A 38 -11.72 36.84 -4.13
N ASP A 39 -11.00 35.74 -3.90
CA ASP A 39 -11.54 34.39 -3.69
C ASP A 39 -12.53 34.30 -2.50
N ARG A 40 -12.72 35.39 -1.76
CA ARG A 40 -13.65 35.50 -0.62
C ARG A 40 -15.13 35.40 -1.02
N GLU A 41 -15.48 35.56 -2.29
CA GLU A 41 -16.85 35.34 -2.76
C GLU A 41 -17.14 33.86 -3.12
N MET A 42 -16.12 32.98 -3.13
CA MET A 42 -16.25 31.53 -3.36
C MET A 42 -16.04 30.66 -2.11
N VAL A 43 -15.95 31.26 -0.91
CA VAL A 43 -16.07 30.49 0.33
C VAL A 43 -17.55 30.39 0.67
N ASP A 44 -18.25 29.48 0.00
CA ASP A 44 -19.42 28.87 0.60
C ASP A 44 -18.91 28.08 1.82
N ASP A 45 -19.05 28.68 3.00
CA ASP A 45 -18.69 28.12 4.33
C ASP A 45 -19.52 26.85 4.68
N GLY A 46 -20.18 26.25 3.69
CA GLY A 46 -21.20 25.21 3.84
C GLY A 46 -20.82 23.82 3.34
N ASP A 47 -19.70 23.64 2.62
CA ASP A 47 -19.39 22.37 1.93
C ASP A 47 -18.07 21.71 2.38
N ASP A 48 -17.58 22.02 3.58
CA ASP A 48 -16.52 21.25 4.25
C ASP A 48 -17.10 20.05 5.03
N ASP A 49 -18.22 19.50 4.54
CA ASP A 49 -18.87 18.33 5.12
C ASP A 49 -18.16 17.05 4.66
N TRP A 50 -16.99 16.78 5.25
CA TRP A 50 -16.27 15.51 5.09
C TRP A 50 -17.04 14.28 5.66
N SER A 51 -18.30 14.45 6.05
CA SER A 51 -19.18 13.39 6.55
C SER A 51 -19.42 12.26 5.54
N ASP A 52 -19.30 12.51 4.24
CA ASP A 52 -19.42 11.47 3.21
C ASP A 52 -18.22 10.51 3.17
N TRP A 53 -17.13 10.82 3.88
CA TRP A 53 -16.01 9.91 4.13
C TRP A 53 -16.27 8.95 5.30
N GLN A 54 -17.55 8.67 5.59
CA GLN A 54 -17.93 7.64 6.55
C GLN A 54 -17.33 6.29 6.13
N SER A 55 -16.36 5.85 6.94
CA SER A 55 -15.81 4.50 6.93
C SER A 55 -16.98 3.52 6.97
N HIS A 56 -17.24 2.84 5.86
CA HIS A 56 -18.21 1.75 5.85
C HIS A 56 -17.70 0.67 6.80
N PRO A 57 -18.54 0.09 7.66
CA PRO A 57 -18.12 -0.97 8.57
C PRO A 57 -17.58 -2.14 7.74
N VAL A 58 -16.27 -2.33 7.77
CA VAL A 58 -15.59 -3.38 6.98
C VAL A 58 -15.64 -4.67 7.80
N SER A 59 -16.45 -5.63 7.39
CA SER A 59 -16.53 -6.93 8.05
C SER A 59 -15.31 -7.81 7.71
N ALA A 60 -14.66 -8.35 8.73
CA ALA A 60 -13.55 -9.29 8.57
C ALA A 60 -14.07 -10.71 8.27
N VAL A 61 -13.59 -11.29 7.17
CA VAL A 61 -13.93 -12.66 6.75
C VAL A 61 -12.95 -13.66 7.37
N CYS A 62 -13.49 -14.76 7.89
CA CYS A 62 -12.72 -15.86 8.45
C CYS A 62 -11.80 -16.49 7.39
N LEU A 63 -10.64 -17.02 7.81
CA LEU A 63 -9.74 -17.73 6.90
C LEU A 63 -10.29 -19.07 6.40
N PHE A 64 -11.21 -19.69 7.16
CA PHE A 64 -11.57 -21.09 6.99
C PHE A 64 -13.00 -21.32 6.50
N CYS A 65 -13.88 -20.31 6.66
CA CYS A 65 -15.28 -20.38 6.27
C CYS A 65 -15.79 -19.00 5.86
N ASP A 66 -17.05 -18.94 5.42
CA ASP A 66 -17.70 -17.73 4.93
C ASP A 66 -18.26 -16.84 6.06
N HIS A 67 -17.90 -17.11 7.31
CA HIS A 67 -18.29 -16.30 8.46
C HIS A 67 -17.61 -14.93 8.42
N GLN A 68 -18.39 -13.89 8.67
CA GLN A 68 -17.93 -12.50 8.72
C GLN A 68 -18.24 -11.90 10.09
N SER A 69 -17.33 -11.08 10.58
CA SER A 69 -17.50 -10.38 11.86
C SER A 69 -17.15 -8.92 11.73
N GLU A 70 -17.87 -8.08 12.46
CA GLU A 70 -17.61 -6.64 12.51
C GLU A 70 -16.43 -6.30 13.41
N THR A 71 -16.12 -7.15 14.38
CA THR A 71 -15.01 -6.94 15.31
C THR A 71 -13.92 -8.00 15.21
N MET A 72 -12.69 -7.56 15.46
CA MET A 72 -11.48 -8.40 15.49
C MET A 72 -11.56 -9.50 16.57
N GLU A 73 -12.08 -9.17 17.75
CA GLU A 73 -12.23 -10.13 18.85
C GLU A 73 -13.19 -11.25 18.47
N GLN A 74 -14.28 -10.93 17.77
CA GLN A 74 -15.25 -11.92 17.30
C GLN A 74 -14.62 -12.84 16.24
N ILE A 75 -13.86 -12.30 15.28
CA ILE A 75 -13.26 -13.15 14.24
C ILE A 75 -12.18 -14.07 14.82
N TYR A 76 -11.38 -13.58 15.77
CA TYR A 76 -10.40 -14.43 16.45
C TYR A 76 -11.03 -15.48 17.34
N THR A 77 -12.08 -15.12 18.08
CA THR A 77 -12.83 -16.09 18.89
C THR A 77 -13.46 -17.14 17.99
N HIS A 78 -14.06 -16.75 16.88
CA HIS A 78 -14.61 -17.68 15.89
C HIS A 78 -13.53 -18.62 15.32
N MET A 79 -12.37 -18.10 14.90
CA MET A 79 -11.27 -18.93 14.40
C MET A 79 -10.77 -19.92 15.46
N LYS A 80 -10.77 -19.52 16.73
CA LYS A 80 -10.33 -20.36 17.85
C LYS A 80 -11.36 -21.43 18.23
N GLU A 81 -12.64 -21.08 18.31
CA GLU A 81 -13.70 -21.98 18.76
C GLU A 81 -14.19 -22.91 17.65
N ALA A 82 -14.46 -22.37 16.45
CA ALA A 82 -15.00 -23.15 15.34
C ALA A 82 -13.93 -23.96 14.60
N HIS A 83 -12.68 -23.45 14.57
CA HIS A 83 -11.61 -24.05 13.76
C HIS A 83 -10.39 -24.48 14.59
N GLY A 84 -10.37 -24.25 15.91
CA GLY A 84 -9.23 -24.60 16.76
C GLY A 84 -7.95 -23.84 16.39
N PHE A 85 -8.07 -22.74 15.64
CA PHE A 85 -6.95 -22.00 15.09
C PHE A 85 -6.77 -20.68 15.82
N ASP A 86 -5.62 -20.55 16.48
CA ASP A 86 -5.26 -19.36 17.26
C ASP A 86 -4.19 -18.56 16.48
N LEU A 87 -4.65 -17.56 15.73
CA LEU A 87 -3.75 -16.70 14.93
C LEU A 87 -2.76 -15.95 15.82
N HIS A 88 -3.19 -15.53 17.01
CA HIS A 88 -2.35 -14.81 17.95
C HIS A 88 -1.21 -15.69 18.46
N LYS A 89 -1.51 -16.94 18.87
CA LYS A 89 -0.45 -17.89 19.26
C LYS A 89 0.52 -18.17 18.13
N LEU A 90 0.01 -18.43 16.93
CA LEU A 90 0.87 -18.69 15.76
C LEU A 90 1.79 -17.50 15.47
N ARG A 91 1.28 -16.27 15.59
CA ARG A 91 2.10 -15.07 15.43
C ARG A 91 3.20 -14.98 16.49
N THR A 92 2.87 -15.21 17.76
CA THR A 92 3.83 -15.13 18.87
C THR A 92 4.90 -16.23 18.78
N GLU A 93 4.51 -17.46 18.45
CA GLU A 93 5.44 -18.59 18.26
C GLU A 93 6.46 -18.33 17.14
N LEU A 94 6.04 -17.58 16.12
CA LEU A 94 6.84 -17.31 14.93
C LEU A 94 7.53 -15.94 14.91
N ASN A 95 7.28 -15.13 15.95
CA ASN A 95 7.80 -13.78 16.08
C ASN A 95 7.60 -12.95 14.79
N LEU A 96 6.40 -13.00 14.21
CA LEU A 96 6.09 -12.34 12.94
C LEU A 96 5.89 -10.83 13.13
N ARG A 97 6.70 -10.04 12.43
CA ARG A 97 6.50 -8.59 12.24
C ARG A 97 5.24 -8.31 11.42
N PHE A 98 4.68 -7.11 11.46
CA PHE A 98 3.45 -6.76 10.73
C PHE A 98 3.39 -7.27 9.28
N TYR A 99 4.40 -6.95 8.45
CA TYR A 99 4.40 -7.40 7.05
C TYR A 99 4.49 -8.92 6.90
N ASP A 100 5.13 -9.60 7.84
CA ASP A 100 5.23 -11.06 7.84
C ASP A 100 3.88 -11.70 8.25
N GLN A 101 3.10 -11.03 9.10
CA GLN A 101 1.70 -11.39 9.39
C GLN A 101 0.81 -11.22 8.15
N VAL A 102 0.94 -10.09 7.43
CA VAL A 102 0.19 -9.84 6.19
C VAL A 102 0.48 -10.91 5.15
N LYS A 103 1.76 -11.28 4.97
CA LYS A 103 2.16 -12.38 4.08
C LYS A 103 1.54 -13.71 4.51
N LEU A 104 1.55 -14.01 5.80
CA LEU A 104 0.97 -15.25 6.32
C LEU A 104 -0.52 -15.32 6.02
N VAL A 105 -1.27 -14.24 6.28
CA VAL A 105 -2.71 -14.20 6.00
C VAL A 105 -2.99 -14.38 4.51
N ASN A 106 -2.29 -13.65 3.65
CA ASN A 106 -2.41 -13.79 2.19
C ASN A 106 -2.00 -15.19 1.71
N PHE A 107 -0.95 -15.75 2.29
CA PHE A 107 -0.49 -17.11 2.01
C PHE A 107 -1.55 -18.14 2.36
N LEU A 108 -2.08 -18.10 3.59
CA LEU A 108 -3.12 -19.02 4.04
C LEU A 108 -4.36 -18.91 3.17
N ARG A 109 -4.81 -17.68 2.90
CA ARG A 109 -5.94 -17.41 1.99
C ARG A 109 -5.75 -18.05 0.62
N ARG A 110 -4.56 -17.93 0.04
CA ARG A 110 -4.24 -18.56 -1.26
C ARG A 110 -4.20 -20.07 -1.19
N GLN A 111 -3.53 -20.64 -0.18
CA GLN A 111 -3.41 -22.10 -0.06
C GLN A 111 -4.76 -22.76 0.23
N LEU A 112 -5.60 -22.13 1.04
CA LEU A 112 -6.95 -22.60 1.36
C LEU A 112 -7.91 -22.47 0.19
N HIS A 113 -7.73 -21.46 -0.67
CA HIS A 113 -8.50 -21.35 -1.90
C HIS A 113 -8.10 -22.43 -2.93
N GLN A 114 -6.81 -22.76 -3.01
CA GLN A 114 -6.28 -23.75 -3.95
C GLN A 114 -6.32 -25.19 -3.41
N SER A 115 -6.72 -25.39 -2.15
CA SER A 115 -6.68 -26.66 -1.42
C SER A 115 -5.37 -27.43 -1.62
N ARG A 116 -4.24 -26.72 -1.69
CA ARG A 116 -2.94 -27.28 -2.03
C ARG A 116 -1.89 -26.77 -1.07
N CYS A 117 -0.96 -27.63 -0.67
CA CYS A 117 0.21 -27.21 0.09
C CYS A 117 1.27 -26.63 -0.86
N TYR A 118 1.84 -25.48 -0.50
CA TYR A 118 2.95 -24.89 -1.25
C TYR A 118 4.26 -25.71 -1.15
N GLY A 119 4.56 -26.28 0.03
CA GLY A 119 5.84 -26.95 0.32
C GLY A 119 5.99 -28.30 -0.39
N CYS A 120 4.99 -29.18 -0.28
CA CYS A 120 5.01 -30.52 -0.90
C CYS A 120 4.11 -30.65 -2.13
N GLN A 121 3.35 -29.61 -2.49
CA GLN A 121 2.40 -29.62 -3.61
C GLN A 121 1.21 -30.59 -3.49
N GLU A 122 1.02 -31.24 -2.34
CA GLU A 122 -0.12 -32.11 -2.07
C GLU A 122 -1.44 -31.33 -2.08
N THR A 123 -2.48 -31.95 -2.65
CA THR A 123 -3.84 -31.42 -2.67
C THR A 123 -4.70 -32.12 -1.64
N PHE A 124 -5.55 -31.37 -0.95
CA PHE A 124 -6.39 -31.87 0.13
C PHE A 124 -7.86 -31.71 -0.20
N SER A 125 -8.70 -32.52 0.44
CA SER A 125 -10.14 -32.53 0.17
C SER A 125 -10.88 -31.41 0.90
N CYS A 126 -10.32 -30.93 2.01
CA CYS A 126 -10.90 -29.84 2.79
C CYS A 126 -9.83 -28.87 3.34
N ARG A 127 -10.28 -27.66 3.66
CA ARG A 127 -9.45 -26.57 4.20
C ARG A 127 -8.73 -26.95 5.50
N GLN A 128 -9.37 -27.76 6.36
CA GLN A 128 -8.80 -28.22 7.62
C GLN A 128 -7.60 -29.16 7.42
N GLU A 129 -7.65 -30.05 6.42
CA GLU A 129 -6.55 -30.95 6.10
C GLU A 129 -5.31 -30.20 5.63
N VAL A 130 -5.48 -29.16 4.80
CA VAL A 130 -4.37 -28.30 4.35
C VAL A 130 -3.63 -27.71 5.55
N LEU A 131 -4.35 -27.15 6.53
CA LEU A 131 -3.72 -26.57 7.72
C LEU A 131 -3.01 -27.61 8.58
N ARG A 132 -3.68 -28.74 8.83
CA ARG A 132 -3.09 -29.81 9.64
C ARG A 132 -1.77 -30.25 9.03
N HIS A 133 -1.75 -30.46 7.72
CA HIS A 133 -0.53 -30.73 6.97
C HIS A 133 0.48 -29.59 7.10
N LEU A 134 0.09 -28.34 6.88
CA LEU A 134 1.00 -27.18 6.97
C LEU A 134 1.66 -27.08 8.35
N LYS A 135 0.93 -27.40 9.43
CA LYS A 135 1.44 -27.41 10.81
C LYS A 135 2.33 -28.61 11.10
N GLU A 136 1.91 -29.83 10.72
CA GLU A 136 2.66 -31.08 10.92
C GLU A 136 3.97 -31.11 10.12
N ALA A 137 3.93 -30.65 8.87
CA ALA A 137 5.09 -30.61 7.97
C ALA A 137 5.97 -29.36 8.18
N GLY A 138 5.57 -28.42 9.04
CA GLY A 138 6.31 -27.17 9.27
C GLY A 138 6.36 -26.24 8.05
N HIS A 139 5.56 -26.49 7.01
CA HIS A 139 5.54 -25.70 5.79
C HIS A 139 5.00 -24.27 6.00
N VAL A 140 4.34 -23.99 7.13
CA VAL A 140 4.00 -22.61 7.54
C VAL A 140 5.26 -21.75 7.72
N MET A 141 6.42 -22.36 8.06
CA MET A 141 7.67 -21.62 8.29
C MET A 141 8.38 -21.19 7.01
N GLN A 142 8.10 -21.86 5.89
CA GLN A 142 8.71 -21.56 4.59
C GLN A 142 7.82 -20.61 3.78
N LEU A 143 7.46 -19.47 4.39
CA LEU A 143 6.71 -18.42 3.72
C LEU A 143 7.51 -17.89 2.52
N PRO A 144 7.01 -18.03 1.29
CA PRO A 144 7.75 -17.55 0.12
C PRO A 144 7.72 -16.03 0.07
N HIS A 145 8.79 -15.43 -0.47
CA HIS A 145 8.89 -13.97 -0.62
C HIS A 145 7.85 -13.33 -1.55
N LYS A 146 6.86 -14.05 -2.09
CA LYS A 146 5.97 -13.58 -3.18
C LYS A 146 4.53 -13.23 -2.76
N TYR A 147 4.17 -13.32 -1.48
CA TYR A 147 2.79 -13.09 -1.00
C TYR A 147 2.53 -11.66 -0.51
N TYR A 148 3.19 -10.68 -1.13
CA TYR A 148 2.96 -9.25 -0.85
C TYR A 148 1.70 -8.72 -1.54
N PHE A 149 1.27 -9.34 -2.64
CA PHE A 149 0.09 -8.88 -3.37
C PHE A 149 -1.19 -9.31 -2.63
N PRO A 150 -2.16 -8.38 -2.44
CA PRO A 150 -3.44 -8.71 -1.85
C PRO A 150 -4.10 -9.88 -2.58
N THR A 151 -4.50 -10.89 -1.82
CA THR A 151 -5.26 -12.02 -2.38
C THR A 151 -6.74 -11.71 -2.55
N TYR A 152 -7.25 -10.73 -1.79
CA TYR A 152 -8.61 -10.24 -1.82
C TYR A 152 -8.60 -8.71 -1.87
N GLU A 153 -9.56 -8.14 -2.58
CA GLU A 153 -9.83 -6.70 -2.49
C GLU A 153 -10.46 -6.38 -1.14
N ASN A 154 -10.04 -5.27 -0.52
CA ASN A 154 -10.59 -4.74 0.74
C ASN A 154 -10.57 -5.76 1.90
N ASP A 155 -9.44 -6.45 2.08
CA ASP A 155 -9.28 -7.43 3.13
C ASP A 155 -9.26 -6.79 4.53
N ALA A 156 -10.43 -6.69 5.17
CA ALA A 156 -10.59 -6.11 6.51
C ALA A 156 -9.73 -6.82 7.56
N LEU A 157 -9.45 -8.12 7.38
CA LEU A 157 -8.62 -8.87 8.32
C LEU A 157 -7.20 -8.30 8.35
N LEU A 158 -6.65 -7.88 7.20
CA LEU A 158 -5.31 -7.27 7.10
C LEU A 158 -5.26 -5.90 7.79
N CYS A 159 -6.34 -5.12 7.71
CA CYS A 159 -6.43 -3.81 8.36
C CYS A 159 -6.44 -3.92 9.89
N THR A 160 -6.87 -5.07 10.42
CA THR A 160 -6.96 -5.34 11.86
C THR A 160 -5.76 -6.08 12.46
N LEU A 161 -4.72 -6.36 11.65
CA LEU A 161 -3.51 -6.99 12.17
C LEU A 161 -2.75 -6.00 13.07
N SER A 162 -2.68 -6.31 14.36
CA SER A 162 -1.93 -5.50 15.31
C SER A 162 -0.43 -5.61 15.01
N ASP A 163 0.25 -4.49 14.85
CA ASP A 163 1.70 -4.42 15.02
C ASP A 163 1.92 -4.43 16.53
N GLY A 164 1.97 -5.63 17.10
CA GLY A 164 2.28 -5.75 18.52
C GLY A 164 3.75 -5.41 18.65
N ASP A 165 3.98 -4.14 18.96
CA ASP A 165 5.06 -3.62 19.77
C ASP A 165 4.69 -2.21 20.23
N GLU A 166 4.47 -2.07 21.54
CA GLU A 166 4.61 -0.86 22.35
C GLU A 166 6.07 -0.38 22.42
N ASP A 167 6.88 -0.63 21.40
CA ASP A 167 8.24 -0.15 21.30
C ASP A 167 8.35 0.78 20.09
N GLU A 168 8.30 2.09 20.38
CA GLU A 168 8.90 3.16 19.56
C GLU A 168 10.43 2.99 19.45
N ARG A 169 10.92 1.79 19.14
CA ARG A 169 12.24 1.68 18.56
C ARG A 169 12.08 2.00 17.09
N ASN A 170 12.33 3.28 16.80
CA ASN A 170 12.92 3.75 15.54
C ASN A 170 14.09 2.82 15.18
N VAL A 171 13.81 1.63 14.68
CA VAL A 171 14.72 0.92 13.81
C VAL A 171 14.50 1.60 12.48
N SER A 172 15.15 2.75 12.32
CA SER A 172 15.66 3.13 11.02
C SER A 172 16.59 1.99 10.60
N GLU A 173 16.03 0.89 10.11
CA GLU A 173 16.75 0.17 9.06
C GLU A 173 16.98 1.27 8.04
N ASP A 174 18.23 1.72 7.93
CA ASP A 174 18.70 2.58 6.84
C ASP A 174 18.35 1.82 5.56
N VAL A 175 17.10 1.96 5.11
CA VAL A 175 16.68 1.57 3.77
C VAL A 175 17.55 2.46 2.92
N PRO A 176 18.57 1.91 2.22
CA PRO A 176 19.46 2.75 1.46
C PRO A 176 18.61 3.47 0.44
N VAL A 177 18.44 4.77 0.62
CA VAL A 177 17.80 5.62 -0.37
C VAL A 177 18.77 5.68 -1.53
N ILE A 178 18.61 4.74 -2.46
CA ILE A 178 19.35 4.72 -3.72
C ILE A 178 18.80 5.88 -4.54
N SER A 179 19.43 7.04 -4.40
CA SER A 179 19.19 8.15 -5.32
C SER A 179 19.50 7.69 -6.73
N GLU A 180 18.70 8.10 -7.71
CA GLU A 180 19.01 7.85 -9.12
C GLU A 180 20.42 8.35 -9.44
N ASP A 181 21.21 7.54 -10.16
CA ASP A 181 22.54 7.93 -10.59
C ASP A 181 22.44 9.01 -11.68
N VAL A 182 22.52 10.27 -11.24
CA VAL A 182 22.49 11.45 -12.10
C VAL A 182 23.81 11.73 -12.81
N SER A 183 24.84 10.90 -12.62
CA SER A 183 26.16 11.11 -13.22
C SER A 183 26.11 11.13 -14.75
N ASN A 184 25.15 10.42 -15.35
CA ASN A 184 25.02 10.25 -16.80
C ASN A 184 23.63 10.56 -17.36
N LEU A 185 23.00 11.64 -16.87
CA LEU A 185 21.70 12.13 -17.38
C LEU A 185 21.64 12.27 -18.91
N ARG A 186 22.75 12.63 -19.56
CA ARG A 186 22.83 12.72 -21.04
C ARG A 186 22.71 11.36 -21.72
N ALA A 187 23.37 10.32 -21.20
CA ALA A 187 23.29 8.97 -21.74
C ALA A 187 21.90 8.34 -21.48
N LEU A 188 21.35 8.53 -20.28
CA LEU A 188 19.98 8.15 -19.93
C LEU A 188 18.94 8.79 -20.87
N LYS A 189 19.08 10.11 -21.15
CA LYS A 189 18.21 10.81 -22.11
C LYS A 189 18.42 10.36 -23.56
N GLN A 190 19.60 9.86 -23.92
CA GLN A 190 19.89 9.35 -25.27
C GLN A 190 19.33 7.95 -25.48
N ASN A 191 19.38 7.12 -24.45
CA ASN A 191 18.95 5.72 -24.47
C ASN A 191 17.54 5.52 -23.89
N SER A 192 16.81 6.60 -23.59
CA SER A 192 15.48 6.47 -23.01
C SER A 192 14.51 5.79 -23.97
N VAL A 193 13.64 4.96 -23.41
CA VAL A 193 12.56 4.29 -24.14
C VAL A 193 11.71 5.31 -24.89
N LEU A 194 11.47 6.49 -24.29
CA LEU A 194 10.82 7.63 -24.93
C LEU A 194 11.47 8.05 -26.26
N LYS A 195 12.80 8.08 -26.34
CA LYS A 195 13.50 8.41 -27.59
C LYS A 195 13.35 7.32 -28.65
N SER A 196 13.34 6.06 -28.23
CA SER A 196 13.09 4.92 -29.12
C SER A 196 11.68 4.98 -29.71
N LEU A 197 10.68 5.29 -28.87
CA LEU A 197 9.28 5.44 -29.27
C LEU A 197 9.03 6.66 -30.17
N LEU A 198 9.80 7.74 -29.99
CA LEU A 198 9.73 8.90 -30.88
C LEU A 198 10.39 8.62 -32.24
N LYS A 199 11.45 7.80 -32.27
CA LYS A 199 12.11 7.37 -33.52
C LYS A 199 11.23 6.42 -34.33
N SER A 200 10.53 5.49 -33.67
CA SER A 200 9.63 4.55 -34.35
C SER A 200 8.42 5.24 -34.99
N ARG A 201 7.92 6.34 -34.39
CA ARG A 201 6.85 7.16 -34.99
C ARG A 201 7.29 7.96 -36.21
N GLY A 202 8.60 8.14 -36.43
CA GLY A 202 9.14 8.86 -37.58
C GLY A 202 9.39 8.00 -38.83
N SER A 203 9.29 6.66 -38.72
CA SER A 203 9.60 5.73 -39.82
C SER A 203 8.36 5.21 -40.56
N CYS A 204 7.17 5.75 -40.26
CA CYS A 204 5.94 5.49 -41.02
C CYS A 204 5.59 6.73 -41.84
N ARG A 205 6.31 6.92 -42.96
CA ARG A 205 5.91 7.74 -44.10
C ARG A 205 6.39 7.06 -45.36
#